data_AF-A0A5N5DSM7-F1
#
_entry.id   AF-A0A5N5DSM7-F1
#
_cell.length_a   1.000
_cell.length_b   1.000
_cell.length_c   1.000
_cell.angle_alpha   90.00
_cell.angle_beta   90.00
_cell.angle_gamma   90.00
#
_symmetry.space_group_name_H-M   'P 1'
#
loop_
_entity.id
_entity.type
_entity.pdbx_description
1 polymer ?
#
loop_
_entity_poly.entity_id
_entity_poly.type
_entity_poly.pdbx_seq_one_letter_code
_entity_poly.pdbx_strand_id
1 'polypeptide(L)'
;MGRLQEYQVIGRHLPSEANPTPKLYRMRIFAPNDVVAKSRFWYFLGKLRKIKKANGEIVSLNQISEKRPQKVKNFGIWIRYDSRSGTHNMYKEYREMSRTDAVEALYQDMAARHRSRFRSIHILKVVEIEKTESIRRPYIKQVLAKDLKFPLPHRVNKTTSKKIFTANRPSTFF
;
A
#
# COMPACT_ATOMS: atom_id res chain seq x y z
N MET A 1 7.63 -6.59 8.39
CA MET A 1 6.38 -6.99 7.73
C MET A 1 6.79 -7.60 6.40
N GLY A 2 6.26 -8.77 6.01
CA GLY A 2 6.60 -9.34 4.69
C GLY A 2 6.12 -8.43 3.57
N ARG A 3 6.83 -8.46 2.42
CA ARG A 3 6.49 -7.64 1.24
C ARG A 3 5.03 -7.87 0.85
N LEU A 4 4.28 -6.78 0.69
CA LEU A 4 2.86 -6.87 0.34
C LEU A 4 2.69 -7.28 -1.13
N GLN A 5 1.68 -8.10 -1.37
CA GLN A 5 1.20 -8.49 -2.69
C GLN A 5 -0.22 -7.98 -2.89
N GLU A 6 -0.59 -7.73 -4.14
CA GLU A 6 -1.93 -7.33 -4.51
C GLU A 6 -2.74 -8.54 -4.98
N TYR A 7 -3.89 -8.78 -4.36
CA TYR A 7 -4.80 -9.86 -4.72
C TYR A 7 -6.15 -9.31 -5.16
N GLN A 8 -6.65 -9.83 -6.26
CA GLN A 8 -8.05 -9.74 -6.62
C GLN A 8 -8.79 -10.92 -6.01
N VAL A 9 -9.67 -10.65 -5.06
CA VAL A 9 -10.53 -11.67 -4.44
C VAL A 9 -11.95 -11.45 -4.90
N ILE A 10 -12.57 -12.50 -5.44
CA ILE A 10 -13.97 -12.53 -5.85
C ILE A 10 -14.70 -13.55 -4.99
N GLY A 11 -15.79 -13.13 -4.36
CA GLY A 11 -16.63 -14.00 -3.55
C GLY A 11 -18.10 -13.67 -3.68
N ARG A 12 -18.94 -14.59 -3.23
CA ARG A 12 -20.40 -14.47 -3.25
C ARG A 12 -21.01 -15.18 -2.03
N HIS A 13 -22.31 -14.97 -1.83
CA HIS A 13 -23.09 -15.82 -0.94
C HIS A 13 -23.22 -17.22 -1.56
N LEU A 14 -23.39 -18.25 -0.72
CA LEU A 14 -23.72 -19.59 -1.22
C LEU A 14 -25.06 -19.54 -1.98
N PRO A 15 -25.15 -20.15 -3.18
CA PRO A 15 -26.42 -20.29 -3.89
C PRO A 15 -27.47 -20.99 -3.02
N SER A 16 -28.71 -20.53 -3.08
CA SER A 16 -29.87 -21.16 -2.44
C SER A 16 -31.02 -21.28 -3.43
N GLU A 17 -32.03 -22.08 -3.12
CA GLU A 17 -33.23 -22.22 -3.98
C GLU A 17 -33.90 -20.87 -4.25
N ALA A 18 -33.94 -19.99 -3.24
CA ALA A 18 -34.48 -18.64 -3.38
C ALA A 18 -33.58 -17.68 -4.19
N ASN A 19 -32.28 -17.96 -4.29
CA ASN A 19 -31.33 -17.16 -5.07
C ASN A 19 -30.24 -18.04 -5.69
N PRO A 20 -30.51 -18.65 -6.85
CA PRO A 20 -29.57 -19.56 -7.50
C PRO A 20 -28.34 -18.85 -8.10
N THR A 21 -28.43 -17.53 -8.36
CA THR A 21 -27.34 -16.73 -8.94
C THR A 21 -26.96 -15.53 -8.06
N PRO A 22 -26.33 -15.75 -6.89
CA PRO A 22 -25.93 -14.67 -6.01
C PRO A 22 -24.96 -13.69 -6.66
N LYS A 23 -25.09 -12.40 -6.32
CA LYS A 23 -24.21 -11.33 -6.80
C LYS A 23 -22.75 -11.59 -6.41
N LEU A 24 -21.85 -11.41 -7.38
CA LEU A 24 -20.40 -11.49 -7.18
C LEU A 24 -19.85 -10.16 -6.66
N TYR A 25 -18.99 -10.24 -5.64
CA TYR A 25 -18.27 -9.09 -5.09
C TYR A 25 -16.78 -9.24 -5.35
N ARG A 26 -16.17 -8.21 -5.93
CA ARG A 26 -14.74 -8.15 -6.23
C ARG A 26 -14.06 -7.10 -5.35
N MET A 27 -12.95 -7.47 -4.71
CA MET A 27 -12.10 -6.55 -3.97
C MET A 27 -10.63 -6.70 -4.38
N ARG A 28 -9.90 -5.59 -4.31
CA ARG A 28 -8.43 -5.57 -4.37
C ARG A 28 -7.91 -5.51 -2.94
N ILE A 29 -7.16 -6.51 -2.53
CA ILE A 29 -6.66 -6.67 -1.16
C ILE A 29 -5.13 -6.69 -1.21
N PHE A 30 -4.51 -5.85 -0.37
CA PHE A 30 -3.08 -5.85 -0.17
C PHE A 30 -2.74 -6.69 1.06
N ALA A 31 -2.02 -7.78 0.86
CA ALA A 31 -1.70 -8.76 1.90
C ALA A 31 -0.36 -9.45 1.63
N PRO A 32 0.33 -9.97 2.66
CA PRO A 32 1.59 -10.67 2.47
C PRO A 32 1.45 -12.06 1.81
N ASN A 33 0.28 -12.69 1.90
CA ASN A 33 -0.03 -13.99 1.31
C ASN A 33 -1.54 -14.15 1.03
N ASP A 34 -1.92 -15.24 0.37
CA ASP A 34 -3.29 -15.54 -0.03
C ASP A 34 -4.22 -15.79 1.18
N VAL A 35 -3.73 -16.44 2.24
CA VAL A 35 -4.50 -16.71 3.46
C VAL A 35 -4.96 -15.42 4.12
N VAL A 36 -4.04 -14.45 4.27
CA VAL A 36 -4.36 -13.14 4.83
C VAL A 36 -5.26 -12.36 3.87
N ALA A 37 -5.09 -12.50 2.56
CA ALA A 37 -5.98 -11.88 1.58
C ALA A 37 -7.43 -12.37 1.72
N LYS A 38 -7.64 -13.69 1.82
CA LYS A 38 -8.96 -14.31 2.06
C LYS A 38 -9.57 -13.80 3.37
N SER A 39 -8.78 -13.75 4.45
CA SER A 39 -9.22 -13.26 5.76
C SER A 39 -9.68 -11.79 5.71
N ARG A 40 -8.87 -10.91 5.08
CA ARG A 40 -9.21 -9.49 4.93
C ARG A 40 -10.41 -9.26 4.01
N PHE A 41 -10.57 -10.07 2.96
CA PHE A 41 -11.76 -10.04 2.12
C PHE A 41 -13.04 -10.27 2.93
N TRP A 42 -13.08 -11.33 3.75
CA TRP A 42 -14.24 -11.62 4.60
C TRP A 42 -14.49 -10.52 5.64
N TYR A 43 -13.42 -9.95 6.21
CA TYR A 43 -13.53 -8.82 7.13
C TYR A 43 -14.24 -7.61 6.50
N PHE A 44 -13.85 -7.22 5.28
CA PHE A 44 -14.47 -6.10 4.58
C PHE A 44 -15.88 -6.44 4.07
N LEU A 45 -16.08 -7.64 3.53
CA LEU A 45 -17.38 -8.06 2.99
C LEU A 45 -18.44 -8.18 4.09
N GLY A 46 -18.06 -8.67 5.27
CA GLY A 46 -18.94 -8.70 6.44
C GLY A 46 -19.40 -7.30 6.86
N LYS A 47 -18.49 -6.32 6.85
CA LYS A 47 -18.82 -4.91 7.16
C LYS A 47 -19.71 -4.24 6.11
N LEU A 48 -19.50 -4.53 4.83
CA LEU A 48 -20.19 -3.85 3.73
C LEU A 48 -21.53 -4.50 3.34
N ARG A 49 -21.61 -5.83 3.38
CA ARG A 49 -22.75 -6.60 2.85
C ARG A 49 -23.32 -7.63 3.83
N LYS A 50 -22.83 -7.68 5.08
CA LYS A 50 -23.27 -8.63 6.12
C LYS A 50 -23.10 -10.12 5.72
N ILE A 51 -22.23 -10.43 4.76
CA ILE A 51 -21.94 -11.81 4.34
C ILE A 51 -20.74 -12.32 5.16
N LYS A 52 -20.92 -13.50 5.78
CA LYS A 52 -19.87 -14.18 6.56
C LYS A 52 -19.29 -15.35 5.78
N LYS A 53 -18.07 -15.77 6.13
CA LYS A 53 -17.40 -16.95 5.54
C LYS A 53 -18.24 -18.23 5.62
N ALA A 54 -19.07 -18.39 6.66
CA ALA A 54 -19.92 -19.58 6.81
C ALA A 54 -21.00 -19.69 5.72
N ASN A 55 -21.52 -18.56 5.24
CA ASN A 55 -22.65 -18.51 4.30
C ASN A 55 -22.20 -18.03 2.91
N GLY A 56 -20.89 -18.03 2.65
CA GLY A 56 -20.33 -17.51 1.42
C GLY A 56 -19.08 -18.25 1.01
N GLU A 57 -18.76 -18.15 -0.27
CA GLU A 57 -17.60 -18.79 -0.86
C GLU A 57 -16.74 -17.78 -1.62
N ILE A 58 -15.44 -18.06 -1.69
CA ILE A 58 -14.53 -17.34 -2.58
C ILE A 58 -14.50 -18.11 -3.89
N VAL A 59 -14.95 -17.46 -4.96
CA VAL A 59 -15.02 -18.05 -6.30
C VAL A 59 -13.65 -18.04 -6.97
N SER A 60 -12.89 -16.96 -6.77
CA SER A 60 -11.57 -16.81 -7.38
C SER A 60 -10.67 -15.93 -6.52
N LEU A 61 -9.40 -16.31 -6.44
CA LEU A 61 -8.33 -15.50 -5.88
C LEU A 61 -7.19 -15.45 -6.89
N ASN A 62 -6.91 -14.26 -7.41
CA ASN A 62 -5.85 -14.04 -8.38
C ASN A 62 -4.86 -13.02 -7.83
N GLN A 63 -3.57 -13.30 -7.89
CA GLN A 63 -2.54 -12.30 -7.62
C GLN A 63 -2.42 -11.37 -8.83
N ILE A 64 -2.42 -10.05 -8.58
CA ILE A 64 -2.20 -9.03 -9.60
C ILE A 64 -0.76 -8.54 -9.49
N SER A 65 -0.02 -8.62 -10.59
CA SER A 65 1.27 -7.96 -10.75
C SER A 65 1.12 -6.57 -11.37
N GLU A 66 2.09 -5.69 -11.07
CA GLU A 66 2.13 -4.35 -11.67
C GLU A 66 2.41 -4.45 -13.18
N LYS A 67 1.62 -3.75 -13.99
CA LYS A 67 1.73 -3.83 -15.46
C LYS A 67 3.04 -3.24 -15.99
N ARG A 68 3.57 -2.22 -15.31
CA ARG A 68 4.77 -1.47 -15.73
C ARG A 68 5.68 -1.23 -14.51
N PRO A 69 6.38 -2.27 -14.02
CA PRO A 69 7.16 -2.18 -12.78
C PRO A 69 8.44 -1.34 -12.91
N GLN A 70 8.87 -1.00 -14.12
CA GLN A 70 10.05 -0.16 -14.38
C GLN A 70 9.71 1.33 -14.59
N LYS A 71 8.43 1.70 -14.51
CA LYS A 71 8.00 3.10 -14.62
C LYS A 71 7.70 3.67 -13.24
N VAL A 72 8.34 4.79 -12.89
CA VAL A 72 7.99 5.55 -11.69
C VAL A 72 6.61 6.18 -11.89
N LYS A 73 5.74 6.04 -10.89
CA LYS A 73 4.36 6.53 -10.91
C LYS A 73 4.07 7.31 -9.64
N ASN A 74 3.01 8.12 -9.70
CA ASN A 74 2.46 8.77 -8.53
C ASN A 74 1.13 8.10 -8.19
N PHE A 75 0.93 7.73 -6.93
CA PHE A 75 -0.26 7.04 -6.47
C PHE A 75 -1.01 7.88 -5.44
N GLY A 76 -2.30 8.09 -5.67
CA GLY A 76 -3.22 8.63 -4.68
C GLY A 76 -3.88 7.48 -3.92
N ILE A 77 -3.81 7.54 -2.59
CA ILE A 77 -4.39 6.55 -1.70
C ILE A 77 -5.38 7.22 -0.75
N TRP A 78 -6.62 6.74 -0.79
CA TRP A 78 -7.65 7.09 0.17
C TRP A 78 -7.69 6.02 1.25
N ILE A 79 -7.52 6.45 2.49
CA ILE A 79 -7.61 5.59 3.66
C ILE A 79 -8.67 6.08 4.62
N ARG A 80 -9.23 5.13 5.36
CA ARG A 80 -9.83 5.37 6.66
C ARG A 80 -8.92 4.73 7.69
N TYR A 81 -8.62 5.42 8.78
CA TYR A 81 -7.86 4.83 9.87
C TYR A 81 -8.46 5.17 11.23
N ASP A 82 -8.23 4.27 12.18
CA ASP A 82 -8.68 4.43 13.56
C ASP A 82 -7.51 4.99 14.38
N SER A 83 -7.67 6.20 14.89
CA SER A 83 -6.78 6.82 15.86
C SER A 83 -7.12 6.35 17.29
N ARG A 84 -6.45 6.90 18.30
CA ARG A 84 -6.78 6.62 19.71
C ARG A 84 -8.11 7.25 20.13
N SER A 85 -8.55 8.31 19.44
CA SER A 85 -9.69 9.12 19.83
C SER A 85 -10.87 9.00 18.86
N GLY A 86 -10.70 8.39 17.69
CA GLY A 86 -11.76 8.27 16.70
C GLY A 86 -11.31 7.77 15.34
N THR A 87 -12.25 7.67 14.40
CA THR A 87 -11.98 7.19 13.03
C THR A 87 -11.88 8.37 12.08
N HIS A 88 -10.81 8.45 11.28
CA HIS A 88 -10.56 9.58 10.38
C HIS A 88 -10.29 9.10 8.96
N ASN A 89 -10.72 9.90 7.98
CA ASN A 89 -10.36 9.67 6.59
C ASN A 89 -9.12 10.51 6.23
N MET A 90 -8.25 9.96 5.42
CA MET A 90 -7.07 10.66 4.91
C MET A 90 -6.88 10.36 3.42
N TYR A 91 -6.31 11.34 2.74
CA TYR A 91 -5.77 11.19 1.40
C TYR A 91 -4.26 11.36 1.47
N LYS A 92 -3.49 10.41 0.94
CA LYS A 92 -2.04 10.45 0.88
C LYS A 92 -1.58 10.18 -0.54
N GLU A 93 -0.43 10.72 -0.89
CA GLU A 93 0.19 10.49 -2.19
C GLU A 93 1.60 9.93 -1.97
N TYR A 94 1.97 8.97 -2.81
CA TYR A 94 3.29 8.32 -2.81
C TYR A 94 3.82 8.21 -4.24
N ARG A 95 5.15 8.32 -4.39
CA ARG A 95 5.83 8.17 -5.68
C ARG A 95 6.63 6.87 -5.64
N GLU A 96 6.14 5.85 -6.34
CA GLU A 96 6.68 4.50 -6.28
C GLU A 96 6.55 3.79 -7.64
N MET A 97 7.14 2.61 -7.77
CA MET A 97 7.14 1.82 -9.00
C MET A 97 5.86 0.98 -9.18
N SER A 98 5.19 0.62 -8.07
CA SER A 98 4.01 -0.25 -8.06
C SER A 98 2.98 0.16 -7.01
N ARG A 99 1.74 -0.31 -7.17
CA ARG A 99 0.69 -0.11 -6.15
C ARG A 99 1.05 -0.77 -4.81
N THR A 100 1.70 -1.93 -4.84
CA THR A 100 2.09 -2.66 -3.62
C THR A 100 3.13 -1.87 -2.83
N ASP A 101 4.14 -1.32 -3.52
CA ASP A 101 5.20 -0.53 -2.86
C ASP A 101 4.62 0.79 -2.32
N ALA A 102 3.71 1.44 -3.05
CA ALA A 102 3.00 2.64 -2.57
C ALA A 102 2.17 2.37 -1.30
N VAL A 103 1.52 1.22 -1.23
CA VAL A 103 0.77 0.79 -0.04
C VAL A 103 1.69 0.42 1.12
N GLU A 104 2.86 -0.17 0.83
CA GLU A 104 3.86 -0.45 1.85
C GLU A 104 4.44 0.85 2.44
N ALA A 105 4.80 1.81 1.60
CA ALA A 105 5.23 3.15 2.00
C ALA A 105 4.15 3.85 2.85
N LEU A 106 2.87 3.72 2.49
CA LEU A 106 1.74 4.20 3.29
C LEU A 106 1.70 3.58 4.69
N TYR A 107 1.85 2.26 4.81
CA TYR A 107 1.85 1.61 6.12
C TYR A 107 3.01 2.09 6.99
N GLN A 108 4.21 2.26 6.41
CA GLN A 108 5.37 2.79 7.13
C GLN A 108 5.15 4.24 7.56
N ASP A 109 4.62 5.08 6.68
CA ASP A 109 4.29 6.47 6.97
C ASP A 109 3.27 6.58 8.12
N MET A 110 2.19 5.81 8.05
CA MET A 110 1.15 5.81 9.09
C MET A 110 1.66 5.28 10.43
N ALA A 111 2.59 4.32 10.41
CA ALA A 111 3.26 3.85 11.62
C ALA A 111 4.19 4.92 12.21
N ALA A 112 4.97 5.61 11.37
CA ALA A 112 5.93 6.62 11.81
C ALA A 112 5.24 7.89 12.33
N ARG A 113 4.30 8.46 11.57
CA ARG A 113 3.70 9.77 11.88
C ARG A 113 2.52 9.67 12.84
N HIS A 114 1.74 8.59 12.76
CA HIS A 114 0.49 8.45 13.51
C HIS A 114 0.49 7.27 14.48
N ARG A 115 1.58 6.49 14.56
CA ARG A 115 1.68 5.26 15.37
C ARG A 115 0.54 4.28 15.09
N SER A 116 0.01 4.34 13.86
CA SER A 116 -1.11 3.51 13.46
C SER A 116 -0.63 2.11 13.12
N ARG A 117 -1.32 1.11 13.66
CA ARG A 117 -1.04 -0.30 13.36
C ARG A 117 -1.72 -0.68 12.04
N PHE A 118 -1.18 -1.68 11.35
CA PHE A 118 -1.75 -2.23 10.12
C PHE A 118 -3.26 -2.52 10.22
N ARG A 119 -3.69 -3.15 11.33
CA ARG A 119 -5.10 -3.51 11.55
C ARG A 119 -6.06 -2.33 11.60
N SER A 120 -5.55 -1.16 11.99
CA SER A 120 -6.33 0.07 12.18
C SER A 120 -6.47 0.88 10.90
N ILE A 121 -5.86 0.45 9.80
CA ILE A 121 -5.89 1.15 8.51
C ILE A 121 -6.74 0.34 7.53
N HIS A 122 -7.69 1.03 6.91
CA HIS A 122 -8.50 0.54 5.81
C HIS A 122 -8.17 1.32 4.56
N ILE A 123 -7.64 0.62 3.56
CA ILE A 123 -7.38 1.19 2.24
C ILE A 123 -8.70 1.14 1.46
N LEU A 124 -9.21 2.31 1.10
CA LEU A 124 -10.48 2.44 0.37
C LEU A 124 -10.24 2.37 -1.14
N LYS A 125 -9.22 3.10 -1.62
CA LYS A 125 -8.93 3.23 -3.04
C LYS A 125 -7.46 3.55 -3.25
N VAL A 126 -6.84 2.92 -4.25
CA VAL A 126 -5.49 3.22 -4.74
C VAL A 126 -5.60 3.53 -6.23
N VAL A 127 -5.12 4.69 -6.65
CA VAL A 127 -5.21 5.15 -8.05
C VAL A 127 -3.86 5.70 -8.49
N GLU A 128 -3.46 5.38 -9.73
CA GLU A 128 -2.33 6.04 -10.39
C GLU A 128 -2.77 7.43 -10.85
N ILE A 129 -2.04 8.47 -10.45
CA ILE A 129 -2.29 9.86 -10.84
C ILE A 129 -1.49 10.14 -12.11
N GLU A 130 -2.20 10.24 -13.24
CA GLU A 130 -1.58 10.43 -14.55
C GLU A 130 -1.19 11.89 -14.82
N LYS A 131 -2.04 12.83 -14.41
CA LYS A 131 -1.82 14.27 -14.59
C LYS A 131 -0.96 14.83 -13.47
N THR A 132 0.14 15.47 -13.82
CA THR A 132 1.06 16.13 -12.86
C THR A 132 0.37 17.25 -12.08
N GLU A 133 -0.57 17.96 -12.69
CA GLU A 133 -1.35 19.04 -12.06
C GLU A 133 -2.28 18.54 -10.95
N SER A 134 -2.75 17.29 -11.03
CA SER A 134 -3.64 16.69 -10.04
C SER A 134 -2.95 16.30 -8.73
N ILE A 135 -1.61 16.36 -8.70
CA ILE A 135 -0.81 16.06 -7.50
C ILE A 135 -0.96 17.21 -6.52
N ARG A 136 -1.29 16.90 -5.27
CA ARG A 136 -1.59 17.89 -4.23
C ARG A 136 -0.45 18.05 -3.24
N ARG A 137 0.40 17.04 -3.06
CA ARG A 137 1.44 17.05 -2.01
C ARG A 137 2.71 17.80 -2.47
N PRO A 138 3.13 18.88 -1.78
CA PRO A 138 4.30 19.68 -2.20
C PRO A 138 5.59 18.87 -2.32
N TYR A 139 5.81 17.91 -1.42
CA TYR A 139 7.01 17.06 -1.43
C TYR A 139 7.08 16.10 -2.63
N ILE A 140 5.96 15.85 -3.32
CA ILE A 140 5.96 15.13 -4.60
C ILE A 140 6.15 16.12 -5.74
N LYS A 141 5.51 17.30 -5.68
CA LYS A 141 5.67 18.34 -6.71
C LYS A 141 7.13 18.72 -6.95
N GLN A 142 7.94 18.83 -5.88
CA GLN A 142 9.36 19.20 -6.00
C GLN A 142 10.18 18.23 -6.87
N VAL A 143 9.80 16.94 -6.93
CA VAL A 143 10.55 15.92 -7.69
C VAL A 143 10.03 15.71 -9.12
N LEU A 144 9.06 16.51 -9.56
CA LEU A 144 8.49 16.44 -10.91
C LEU A 144 9.14 17.45 -11.87
N ALA A 145 10.07 18.27 -11.40
CA ALA A 145 10.76 19.24 -12.23
C ALA A 145 11.54 18.55 -13.35
N LYS A 146 11.47 19.11 -14.56
CA LYS A 146 12.30 18.68 -15.68
C LYS A 146 13.76 18.98 -15.35
N ASP A 147 14.67 18.07 -15.72
CA ASP A 147 16.11 18.22 -15.52
C ASP A 147 16.52 18.46 -14.05
N LEU A 148 15.77 17.87 -13.12
CA LEU A 148 16.03 17.94 -11.68
C LEU A 148 17.44 17.41 -11.35
N LYS A 149 18.23 18.26 -10.71
CA LYS A 149 19.58 17.95 -10.22
C LYS A 149 19.68 18.35 -8.76
N PHE A 150 20.28 17.49 -7.96
CA PHE A 150 20.58 17.79 -6.56
C PHE A 150 21.88 17.10 -6.15
N PRO A 151 22.74 17.76 -5.36
CA PRO A 151 23.89 17.10 -4.76
C PRO A 151 23.45 16.14 -3.64
N LEU A 152 24.36 15.25 -3.24
CA LEU A 152 24.25 14.49 -1.98
C LEU A 152 25.28 15.08 -1.01
N PRO A 153 24.93 16.10 -0.20
CA PRO A 153 25.91 16.94 0.49
C PRO A 153 26.72 16.21 1.57
N HIS A 154 26.13 15.18 2.19
CA HIS A 154 26.74 14.43 3.26
C HIS A 154 26.51 12.93 3.05
N ARG A 155 27.56 12.20 2.69
CA ARG A 155 27.51 10.75 2.44
C ARG A 155 28.14 10.00 3.61
N VAL A 156 27.30 9.38 4.42
CA VAL A 156 27.75 8.54 5.54
C VAL A 156 28.27 7.21 5.01
N ASN A 157 29.51 6.86 5.35
CA ASN A 157 30.08 5.55 5.03
C ASN A 157 29.42 4.47 5.88
N LYS A 158 28.53 3.68 5.27
CA LYS A 158 27.79 2.59 5.95
C LYS A 158 28.63 1.34 6.15
N THR A 159 29.64 1.16 5.31
CA THR A 159 30.69 0.17 5.57
C THR A 159 31.52 0.70 6.73
N THR A 160 31.34 0.13 7.91
CA THR A 160 32.45 -0.03 8.83
C THR A 160 33.58 -0.58 7.97
N SER A 161 34.63 0.21 7.73
CA SER A 161 35.85 -0.33 7.14
C SER A 161 36.13 -1.66 7.83
N LYS A 162 36.45 -2.73 7.09
CA LYS A 162 36.72 -4.06 7.68
C LYS A 162 37.71 -4.01 8.86
N LYS A 163 38.49 -2.93 8.95
CA LYS A 163 39.32 -2.54 10.08
C LYS A 163 38.51 -1.66 11.05
N ILE A 164 38.35 -2.15 12.27
CA ILE A 164 37.76 -1.44 13.43
C ILE A 164 38.59 -0.18 13.77
N PHE A 165 39.90 -0.24 13.54
CA PHE A 165 40.83 0.86 13.79
C PHE A 165 41.47 1.34 12.48
N THR A 166 41.46 2.65 12.25
CA THR A 166 42.08 3.30 11.09
C THR A 166 42.81 4.55 11.53
N ALA A 167 43.96 4.84 10.93
CA ALA A 167 44.73 6.05 11.24
C ALA A 167 44.06 7.33 10.69
N ASN A 168 43.32 7.20 9.58
CA ASN A 168 42.66 8.32 8.91
C ASN A 168 41.19 8.41 9.28
N ARG A 169 40.69 9.65 9.41
CA ARG A 169 39.26 9.93 9.60
C ARG A 169 38.48 9.71 8.29
N PRO A 170 37.24 9.22 8.34
CA PRO A 170 36.42 9.05 7.15
C PRO A 170 36.03 10.41 6.54
N SER A 171 36.08 10.52 5.20
CA SER A 171 35.49 11.64 4.47
C SER A 171 34.01 11.37 4.19
N THR A 172 33.19 12.42 4.23
CA THR A 172 31.75 12.40 3.90
C THR A 172 31.40 13.26 2.69
N PHE A 173 32.39 13.90 2.07
CA PHE A 173 32.25 14.74 0.88
C PHE A 173 32.94 14.08 -0.32
N PHE A 174 32.19 13.91 -1.42
CA PHE A 174 32.58 13.22 -2.64
C PHE A 174 31.92 13.85 -3.87
#